data_AF-A0A959UNX2-F1
#
_entry.id   AF-A0A959UNX2-F1
#
_cell.length_a   1.000
_cell.length_b   1.000
_cell.length_c   1.000
_cell.angle_alpha   90.00
_cell.angle_beta   90.00
_cell.angle_gamma   90.00
#
_symmetry.space_group_name_H-M   'P 1'
#
loop_
_entity.id
_entity.type
_entity.pdbx_description
1 polymer ?
#
loop_
_entity_poly.entity_id
_entity_poly.type
_entity_poly.pdbx_seq_one_letter_code
_entity_poly.pdbx_strand_id
1 'polypeptide(L)'
;MATWTAVAERLPPDGERVLCYLPDNQVYLPGKSGAMEHRSVVVLRFMRDWFLKNPSKTGKATGDHFWLGEGSSNHFFGDVTHWMPLPEAP
;
A
#
# COMPACT_ATOMS: atom_id res chain seq x y z
N MET A 1 -15.81 8.36 12.88
CA MET A 1 -15.49 6.94 12.57
C MET A 1 -14.77 6.93 11.23
N ALA A 2 -13.55 6.38 11.17
CA ALA A 2 -12.84 6.27 9.91
C ALA A 2 -13.47 5.16 9.04
N THR A 3 -13.91 5.52 7.85
CA THR A 3 -14.48 4.59 6.86
C THR A 3 -13.47 4.29 5.77
N TRP A 4 -13.48 3.06 5.27
CA TRP A 4 -12.72 2.67 4.09
C TRP A 4 -13.14 3.51 2.88
N THR A 5 -12.15 4.08 2.19
CA THR A 5 -12.31 4.92 0.99
C THR A 5 -11.71 4.17 -0.19
N ALA A 6 -12.46 4.01 -1.29
CA ALA A 6 -11.92 3.38 -2.49
C ALA A 6 -10.86 4.27 -3.13
N VAL A 7 -9.75 3.68 -3.60
CA VAL A 7 -8.66 4.45 -4.25
C VAL A 7 -9.11 5.16 -5.53
N ALA A 8 -10.14 4.62 -6.19
CA ALA A 8 -10.75 5.20 -7.38
C ALA A 8 -11.61 6.44 -7.07
N GLU A 9 -12.11 6.58 -5.84
CA GLU A 9 -12.93 7.73 -5.42
C GLU A 9 -12.05 8.87 -4.92
N ARG A 10 -11.09 8.56 -4.06
CA ARG A 10 -10.20 9.54 -3.45
C ARG A 10 -8.88 8.91 -3.04
N LEU A 11 -7.80 9.64 -3.28
CA LEU A 11 -6.45 9.26 -2.87
C LEU A 11 -6.06 9.89 -1.53
N PRO A 12 -5.18 9.24 -0.76
CA PRO A 12 -4.53 9.90 0.38
C PRO A 12 -3.69 11.12 -0.06
N PRO A 13 -3.40 12.03 0.88
CA PRO A 13 -2.33 13.01 0.73
C PRO A 13 -0.96 12.36 0.46
N ASP A 14 -0.11 13.07 -0.28
CA ASP A 14 1.24 12.59 -0.61
C ASP A 14 2.09 12.44 0.65
N GLY A 15 2.73 11.28 0.81
CA GLY A 15 3.54 10.93 1.96
C GLY A 15 2.76 10.50 3.21
N GLU A 16 1.42 10.41 3.17
CA GLU A 16 0.62 10.02 4.34
C GLU A 16 0.69 8.51 4.61
N ARG A 17 0.71 8.16 5.90
CA ARG A 17 0.63 6.78 6.37
C ARG A 17 -0.83 6.41 6.63
N VAL A 18 -1.28 5.36 5.97
CA VAL A 18 -2.68 4.91 6.01
C VAL A 18 -2.75 3.39 6.13
N LEU A 19 -3.88 2.88 6.59
CA LEU A 19 -4.20 1.46 6.44
C LEU A 19 -4.69 1.22 5.02
N CYS A 20 -4.17 0.19 4.36
CA CYS A 20 -4.52 -0.21 3.01
C CYS A 20 -5.12 -1.61 3.03
N TYR A 21 -6.15 -1.82 2.21
CA TYR A 21 -6.74 -3.13 1.96
C TYR A 21 -6.27 -3.68 0.62
N LEU A 22 -5.63 -4.84 0.66
CA LEU A 22 -5.05 -5.57 -0.46
C LEU A 22 -5.71 -6.97 -0.51
N PRO A 23 -6.57 -7.24 -1.50
CA PRO A 23 -7.38 -8.47 -1.51
C PRO A 23 -6.56 -9.74 -1.69
N ASP A 24 -5.36 -9.66 -2.28
CA ASP A 24 -4.53 -10.81 -2.63
C ASP A 24 -3.16 -10.81 -1.92
N ASN A 25 -2.98 -9.98 -0.88
CA ASN A 25 -1.68 -9.86 -0.24
C ASN A 25 -1.30 -11.09 0.58
N GLN A 26 -0.14 -11.66 0.28
CA GLN A 26 0.47 -12.79 0.96
C GLN A 26 1.83 -12.38 1.52
N VAL A 27 2.06 -12.71 2.79
CA VAL A 27 3.30 -12.37 3.49
C VAL A 27 3.97 -13.65 3.95
N TYR A 28 5.28 -13.75 3.72
CA TYR A 28 6.07 -14.86 4.23
C TYR A 28 6.15 -14.81 5.75
N LEU A 29 5.86 -15.95 6.37
CA LEU A 29 6.05 -16.14 7.79
C LEU A 29 7.55 -16.33 8.08
N PRO A 30 8.05 -15.78 9.20
CA PRO A 30 9.41 -16.04 9.64
C PRO A 30 9.66 -17.55 9.84
N GLY A 31 10.76 -18.06 9.29
CA GLY A 31 11.16 -19.46 9.42
C GLY A 31 11.77 -20.04 8.15
N LYS A 32 12.13 -21.34 8.19
CA LYS A 32 12.69 -22.07 7.03
C LYS A 32 11.62 -22.83 6.22
N SER A 33 10.35 -22.76 6.62
CA SER A 33 9.26 -23.50 5.99
C SER A 33 8.76 -22.87 4.69
N GLY A 34 9.07 -21.58 4.44
CA GLY A 34 8.49 -20.84 3.30
C GLY A 34 6.98 -20.63 3.41
N ALA A 35 6.41 -20.84 4.60
CA ALA A 35 4.97 -20.66 4.82
C ALA A 35 4.57 -19.21 4.57
N MET A 36 3.36 -19.02 4.05
CA MET A 36 2.76 -17.71 3.80
C MET A 36 1.46 -17.56 4.58
N GLU A 37 1.15 -16.33 4.95
CA GLU A 37 -0.13 -15.94 5.53
C GLU A 37 -0.80 -14.89 4.64
N HIS A 38 -2.11 -15.00 4.49
CA HIS A 38 -2.91 -13.98 3.84
C HIS A 38 -3.12 -12.79 4.78
N ARG A 39 -2.63 -11.60 4.40
CA ARG A 39 -2.72 -10.39 5.21
C ARG A 39 -3.32 -9.25 4.41
N SER A 40 -4.64 -9.16 4.45
CA SER A 40 -5.38 -8.23 3.61
C SER A 40 -5.29 -6.77 4.05
N VAL A 41 -4.91 -6.50 5.30
CA VAL A 41 -4.75 -5.12 5.82
C VAL A 41 -3.32 -4.88 6.26
N VAL A 42 -2.68 -3.84 5.71
CA VAL A 42 -1.31 -3.44 6.03
C VAL A 42 -1.18 -1.92 6.08
N VAL A 43 -0.21 -1.42 6.84
CA VAL A 43 0.11 0.01 6.87
C VAL A 43 1.04 0.31 5.70
N LEU A 44 0.67 1.27 4.86
CA LEU A 44 1.50 1.76 3.75
C LEU A 44 1.58 3.27 3.79
N ARG A 45 2.63 3.81 3.16
CA ARG A 45 2.76 5.23 2.87
C ARG A 45 2.42 5.50 1.41
N PHE A 46 1.47 6.38 1.17
CA PHE A 46 1.09 6.77 -0.19
C PHE A 46 2.14 7.71 -0.79
N MET A 47 2.58 7.43 -2.01
CA MET A 47 3.51 8.28 -2.75
C MET A 47 2.87 8.69 -4.08
N ARG A 48 2.48 9.96 -4.17
CA ARG A 48 1.87 10.55 -5.37
C ARG A 48 2.92 10.79 -6.44
N ASP A 49 2.59 10.41 -7.66
CA ASP A 49 3.40 10.60 -8.87
C ASP A 49 4.84 10.08 -8.74
N TRP A 50 5.02 9.02 -7.94
CA TRP A 50 6.32 8.47 -7.62
C TRP A 50 7.14 8.15 -8.87
N PHE A 51 6.54 7.51 -9.87
CA PHE A 51 7.24 7.12 -11.09
C PHE A 51 7.47 8.29 -12.06
N LEU A 52 6.59 9.30 -12.05
CA LEU A 52 6.81 10.54 -12.80
C LEU A 52 8.00 11.34 -12.22
N LYS A 53 8.13 11.36 -10.88
CA LYS A 53 9.26 11.97 -10.18
C LYS A 53 10.55 11.13 -10.27
N ASN A 54 10.45 9.83 -10.58
CA ASN A 54 11.57 8.89 -10.63
C ASN A 54 11.56 8.09 -11.95
N PRO A 55 11.84 8.73 -13.10
CA PRO A 55 11.72 8.09 -14.41
C PRO A 55 12.62 6.86 -14.59
N SER A 56 13.74 6.77 -13.87
CA SER A 56 14.63 5.60 -13.86
C SER A 56 14.03 4.35 -13.20
N LYS A 57 12.91 4.49 -12.47
CA LYS A 57 12.24 3.40 -11.74
C LYS A 57 10.97 2.89 -12.46
N THR A 58 10.71 3.33 -13.68
CA THR A 58 9.45 3.11 -14.42
C THR A 58 9.31 1.73 -15.09
N GLY A 59 10.37 0.92 -15.18
CA GLY A 59 10.39 -0.30 -16.01
C GLY A 59 9.32 -1.37 -15.71
N LYS A 60 8.62 -1.27 -14.57
CA LYS A 60 7.45 -2.12 -14.22
C LYS A 60 6.28 -1.31 -13.65
N ALA A 61 6.26 0.00 -13.87
CA ALA A 61 5.20 0.86 -13.32
C ALA A 61 3.85 0.50 -13.96
N THR A 62 2.88 0.13 -13.14
CA THR A 62 1.48 -0.13 -13.57
C THR A 62 0.57 1.08 -13.35
N GLY A 63 1.13 2.20 -12.90
CA GLY A 63 0.47 3.48 -12.68
C GLY A 63 1.45 4.53 -12.15
N ASP A 64 0.99 5.77 -11.99
CA ASP A 64 1.85 6.91 -11.60
C ASP A 64 2.22 6.91 -10.12
N HIS A 65 1.36 6.33 -9.28
CA HIS A 65 1.47 6.33 -7.84
C HIS A 65 2.13 5.05 -7.31
N PHE A 66 2.57 5.10 -6.06
CA PHE A 66 3.21 3.96 -5.42
C PHE A 66 2.89 3.88 -3.93
N TRP A 67 2.93 2.67 -3.38
CA TRP A 67 2.73 2.43 -1.95
C TRP A 67 4.01 1.87 -1.33
N LEU A 68 4.58 2.62 -0.40
CA LEU A 68 5.78 2.19 0.32
C LEU A 68 5.39 1.40 1.56
N GLY A 69 5.95 0.20 1.68
CA GLY A 69 5.83 -0.62 2.88
C GLY A 69 6.77 -0.16 3.98
N GLU A 70 6.27 -0.09 5.21
CA GLU A 70 7.05 0.27 6.39
C GLU A 70 7.19 -0.94 7.31
N GLY A 71 8.13 -1.82 6.98
CA GLY A 71 8.22 -3.16 7.58
C GLY A 71 7.39 -4.22 6.85
N SER A 72 6.69 -3.81 5.78
CA SER A 72 6.05 -4.66 4.77
C SER A 72 6.70 -4.46 3.40
N SER A 73 6.31 -5.27 2.43
CA SER A 73 6.71 -5.10 1.03
C SER A 73 6.09 -3.82 0.43
N ASN A 74 6.74 -3.26 -0.58
CA ASN A 74 6.14 -2.20 -1.39
C ASN A 74 5.09 -2.80 -2.33
N HIS A 75 4.12 -1.97 -2.70
CA HIS A 75 3.01 -2.37 -3.57
C HIS A 75 2.82 -1.37 -4.70
N PHE A 76 2.46 -1.89 -5.88
CA PHE A 76 2.06 -1.05 -7.00
C PHE A 76 0.68 -0.45 -6.74
N PHE A 77 0.36 0.64 -7.44
CA PHE A 77 -0.89 1.35 -7.20
C PHE A 77 -2.13 0.45 -7.31
N GLY A 78 -2.15 -0.46 -8.29
CA GLY A 78 -3.26 -1.39 -8.54
C GLY A 78 -3.45 -2.51 -7.51
N ASP A 79 -2.50 -2.72 -6.60
CA ASP A 79 -2.60 -3.79 -5.59
C ASP A 79 -3.55 -3.41 -4.44
N VAL A 80 -3.80 -2.10 -4.25
CA VAL A 80 -4.61 -1.55 -3.17
C VAL A 80 -5.97 -1.14 -3.70
N THR A 81 -7.05 -1.60 -3.07
CA THR A 81 -8.42 -1.25 -3.49
C THR A 81 -9.05 -0.17 -2.61
N HIS A 82 -8.76 -0.19 -1.31
CA HIS A 82 -9.31 0.74 -0.34
C HIS A 82 -8.24 1.17 0.67
N TRP A 83 -8.43 2.35 1.26
CA TRP A 83 -7.60 2.85 2.33
C TRP A 83 -8.43 3.53 3.42
N MET A 84 -7.84 3.69 4.60
CA MET A 84 -8.40 4.51 5.69
C MET A 84 -7.28 5.20 6.45
N PRO A 85 -7.51 6.39 7.04
CA PRO A 85 -6.53 7.03 7.89
C PRO A 85 -6.19 6.12 9.08
N LEU A 86 -4.97 6.24 9.60
CA LEU A 86 -4.61 5.58 10.84
C LEU A 86 -5.55 6.05 11.97
N PRO A 87 -5.98 5.15 12.87
CA PRO A 87 -6.77 5.56 14.02
C PRO A 87 -5.94 6.49 14.90
N GLU A 88 -6.60 7.51 15.46
CA GLU A 88 -5.98 8.34 16.48
C GLU A 88 -5.63 7.48 17.70
N ALA A 89 -4.53 7.83 18.36
CA ALA A 89 -4.17 7.20 19.63
C ALA A 89 -5.28 7.48 20.67
N PRO A 90 -5.54 6.54 21.60
CA PRO A 90 -6.50 6.74 22.68
C PRO A 90 -6.17 7.95 23.57
#